data_AF-A0A481WYH6-F1
#
_entry.id   AF-A0A481WYH6-F1
#
_cell.length_a   1.000
_cell.length_b   1.000
_cell.length_c   1.000
_cell.angle_alpha   90.00
_cell.angle_beta   90.00
_cell.angle_gamma   90.00
#
_symmetry.space_group_name_H-M   'P 1'
#
loop_
_entity.id
_entity.type
_entity.pdbx_description
1 polymer ?
#
loop_
_entity_poly.entity_id
_entity_poly.type
_entity_poly.pdbx_seq_one_letter_code
_entity_poly.pdbx_strand_id
1 'polypeptide(L)'
;MIIKFFLLVISFIILLVLVSFFEKFSADPELYFLTFGTVLGQVLFPIWFFQGIEKMKYITIINIVTKFLFTIAIFIFVKQASDYYLVPLLTSLGAILAGGYSLYLIYKKFNVKFSVQKFNIVTSHLKGGVHLFLTSALSNLLTSSGTIILSFVSNNTIVGYYSASEKLFRAIVGLFTPITQALYPISCTKVNQENLAKPYIKKIFTIIGGIALILSLIVALLSKSIVNLIYGIEFINYSYVLAVMMIWLFFGVINNIIGIQYLTAMRKDKVYTYSFMAAASATVLLNIVLIPHFMIDGILFSMIFGEILLTLSMLGLIFRLKL
;
A
#
# COMPACT_ATOMS: atom_id res chain seq x y z
N MET A 1 1.85 -20.17 9.51
CA MET A 1 0.43 -20.33 9.09
C MET A 1 -0.53 -20.19 10.25
N ILE A 2 -0.37 -20.91 11.36
CA ILE A 2 -1.27 -20.85 12.54
C ILE A 2 -1.57 -19.42 13.00
N ILE A 3 -0.54 -18.59 13.21
CA ILE A 3 -0.70 -17.18 13.61
C ILE A 3 -1.56 -16.40 12.59
N LYS A 4 -1.29 -16.56 11.29
CA LYS A 4 -2.08 -15.90 10.24
C LYS A 4 -3.53 -16.38 10.23
N PHE A 5 -3.78 -17.66 10.49
CA PHE A 5 -5.14 -18.21 10.57
C PHE A 5 -5.90 -17.67 11.79
N PHE A 6 -5.23 -17.54 12.94
CA PHE A 6 -5.80 -16.89 14.11
C PHE A 6 -6.16 -15.42 13.84
N LEU A 7 -5.26 -14.68 13.19
CA LEU A 7 -5.53 -13.30 12.76
C LEU A 7 -6.67 -13.22 11.75
N LEU A 8 -6.82 -14.21 10.86
CA LEU A 8 -7.95 -14.30 9.95
C LEU A 8 -9.27 -14.42 10.70
N VAL A 9 -9.33 -15.29 11.72
CA VAL A 9 -10.52 -15.46 12.54
C VAL A 9 -10.86 -14.17 13.28
N ILE A 10 -9.86 -13.48 13.87
CA ILE A 10 -10.08 -12.17 14.49
C ILE A 10 -10.62 -11.16 13.48
N SER A 11 -9.99 -11.03 12.30
CA SER A 11 -10.46 -10.13 11.26
C SER A 11 -11.87 -10.46 10.76
N PHE A 12 -12.23 -11.74 10.71
CA PHE A 12 -13.58 -12.17 10.34
C PHE A 12 -14.60 -11.80 11.42
N ILE A 13 -14.26 -11.96 12.70
CA ILE A 13 -15.12 -11.53 13.82
C ILE A 13 -15.31 -10.01 13.77
N ILE A 14 -14.24 -9.24 13.53
CA ILE A 14 -14.34 -7.78 13.37
C ILE A 14 -15.29 -7.44 12.21
N LEU A 15 -15.17 -8.13 11.08
CA LEU A 15 -16.08 -7.93 9.95
C LEU A 15 -17.54 -8.23 10.34
N LEU A 16 -17.79 -9.35 11.02
CA LEU A 16 -19.14 -9.70 11.50
C LEU A 16 -19.72 -8.62 12.41
N VAL A 17 -18.91 -8.09 13.34
CA VAL A 17 -19.33 -6.98 14.21
C VAL A 17 -19.64 -5.74 13.39
N LEU A 18 -18.76 -5.35 12.45
CA LEU A 18 -19.00 -4.17 11.62
C LEU A 18 -20.29 -4.31 10.79
N VAL A 19 -20.50 -5.46 10.14
CA VAL A 19 -21.70 -5.71 9.32
C VAL A 19 -22.97 -5.81 10.17
N SER A 20 -22.89 -6.27 11.42
CA SER A 20 -24.07 -6.43 12.29
C SER A 20 -24.48 -5.15 13.02
N PHE A 21 -23.52 -4.27 13.35
CA PHE A 21 -23.76 -3.11 14.21
C PHE A 21 -23.74 -1.76 13.49
N PHE A 22 -23.24 -1.69 12.25
CA PHE A 22 -23.15 -0.44 11.51
C PHE A 22 -23.99 -0.52 10.23
N GLU A 23 -25.08 0.26 10.19
CA GLU A 23 -26.06 0.29 9.10
C GLU A 23 -25.41 0.42 7.71
N LYS A 24 -24.33 1.21 7.60
CA LYS A 24 -23.61 1.38 6.35
C LYS A 24 -23.06 0.07 5.77
N PHE A 25 -22.57 -0.82 6.63
CA PHE A 25 -22.02 -2.12 6.21
C PHE A 25 -23.12 -3.18 6.07
N SER A 26 -24.22 -3.03 6.82
CA SER A 26 -25.40 -3.90 6.73
C SER A 26 -26.19 -3.74 5.43
N ALA A 27 -25.97 -2.65 4.68
CA ALA A 27 -26.65 -2.41 3.41
C ALA A 27 -26.24 -3.38 2.29
N ASP A 28 -24.96 -3.77 2.23
CA ASP A 28 -24.39 -4.66 1.22
C ASP A 28 -23.49 -5.76 1.85
N PRO A 29 -24.02 -6.58 2.78
CA PRO A 29 -23.20 -7.52 3.57
C PRO A 29 -22.51 -8.55 2.69
N GLU A 30 -23.18 -9.01 1.63
CA GLU A 30 -22.66 -9.97 0.66
C GLU A 30 -21.36 -9.49 0.01
N LEU A 31 -21.29 -8.20 -0.37
CA LEU A 31 -20.10 -7.63 -1.00
C LEU A 31 -18.89 -7.68 -0.06
N TYR A 32 -19.10 -7.41 1.23
CA TYR A 32 -18.05 -7.46 2.23
C TYR A 32 -17.58 -8.91 2.49
N PHE A 33 -18.50 -9.87 2.59
CA PHE A 33 -18.13 -11.28 2.75
C PHE A 33 -17.41 -11.84 1.51
N LEU A 34 -17.85 -11.49 0.31
CA LEU A 34 -17.18 -11.87 -0.93
C LEU A 34 -15.78 -11.26 -1.00
N THR A 35 -15.61 -9.99 -0.62
CA THR A 35 -14.30 -9.32 -0.59
C THR A 35 -13.39 -9.92 0.48
N PHE A 36 -13.93 -10.39 1.61
CA PHE A 36 -13.16 -11.05 2.66
C PHE A 36 -12.42 -12.30 2.17
N GLY A 37 -12.89 -12.94 1.10
CA GLY A 37 -12.15 -14.03 0.44
C GLY A 37 -10.73 -13.63 0.01
N THR A 38 -10.48 -12.35 -0.28
CA THR A 38 -9.11 -11.85 -0.56
C THR A 38 -8.19 -11.95 0.65
N VAL A 39 -8.72 -11.73 1.87
CA VAL A 39 -7.98 -11.89 3.14
C VAL A 39 -7.62 -13.36 3.34
N LEU A 40 -8.54 -14.27 3.05
CA LEU A 40 -8.26 -15.71 3.04
C LEU A 40 -7.14 -16.06 2.05
N GLY A 41 -7.22 -15.55 0.82
CA GLY A 41 -6.15 -15.70 -0.17
C GLY A 41 -4.79 -15.21 0.32
N GLN A 42 -4.72 -14.03 0.95
CA GLN A 42 -3.48 -13.48 1.53
C GLN A 42 -2.92 -14.31 2.68
N VAL A 43 -3.78 -14.92 3.49
CA VAL A 43 -3.36 -15.81 4.57
C VAL A 43 -2.80 -17.11 4.03
N LEU A 44 -3.43 -17.66 3.00
CA LEU A 44 -2.98 -18.87 2.32
C LEU A 44 -1.68 -18.66 1.55
N PHE A 45 -1.45 -17.47 0.99
CA PHE A 45 -0.27 -17.17 0.17
C PHE A 45 0.99 -16.92 1.03
N PRO A 46 1.98 -17.83 1.05
CA PRO A 46 3.13 -17.81 1.95
C PRO A 46 4.31 -17.05 1.32
N ILE A 47 4.13 -15.75 1.09
CA ILE A 47 5.19 -14.88 0.53
C ILE A 47 6.50 -15.03 1.32
N TRP A 48 6.40 -15.02 2.65
CA TRP A 48 7.53 -15.17 3.59
C TRP A 48 8.35 -16.44 3.35
N PHE A 49 7.74 -17.54 2.92
CA PHE A 49 8.45 -18.78 2.65
C PHE A 49 9.33 -18.63 1.42
N PHE A 50 8.73 -18.23 0.28
CA PHE A 50 9.45 -18.03 -0.97
C PHE A 50 10.51 -16.92 -0.85
N GLN A 51 10.25 -15.91 -0.02
CA GLN A 51 11.22 -14.88 0.32
C GLN A 51 12.40 -15.45 1.11
N GLY A 52 12.14 -16.24 2.15
CA GLY A 52 13.17 -16.83 3.00
C GLY A 52 14.06 -17.85 2.27
N ILE A 53 13.55 -18.51 1.23
CA ILE A 53 14.35 -19.41 0.37
C ILE A 53 14.85 -18.73 -0.92
N GLU A 54 14.68 -17.41 -1.04
CA GLU A 54 15.12 -16.57 -2.17
C GLU A 54 14.54 -16.98 -3.55
N LYS A 55 13.40 -17.65 -3.58
CA LYS A 55 12.73 -18.09 -4.83
C LYS A 55 11.52 -17.22 -5.16
N MET A 56 11.75 -15.91 -5.31
CA MET A 56 10.71 -14.92 -5.62
C MET A 56 9.98 -15.19 -6.95
N LYS A 57 10.62 -15.89 -7.89
CA LYS A 57 10.03 -16.26 -9.19
C LYS A 57 8.68 -16.96 -9.04
N TYR A 58 8.48 -17.79 -8.01
CA TYR A 58 7.17 -18.43 -7.78
C TYR A 58 6.10 -17.43 -7.38
N ILE A 59 6.44 -16.45 -6.53
CA ILE A 59 5.50 -15.38 -6.15
C ILE A 59 5.04 -14.63 -7.39
N THR A 60 5.99 -14.24 -8.26
CA THR A 60 5.71 -13.48 -9.48
C THR A 60 4.87 -14.28 -10.47
N ILE A 61 5.27 -15.52 -10.79
CA ILE A 61 4.54 -16.35 -11.76
C ILE A 61 3.11 -16.63 -11.28
N ILE A 62 2.94 -17.04 -10.03
CA ILE A 62 1.61 -17.37 -9.51
C ILE A 62 0.72 -16.13 -9.55
N ASN A 63 1.20 -14.98 -9.06
CA ASN A 63 0.42 -13.74 -9.09
C ASN A 63 0.07 -13.27 -10.50
N ILE A 64 1.01 -13.34 -11.45
CA ILE A 64 0.74 -12.94 -12.83
C ILE A 64 -0.32 -13.85 -13.43
N VAL A 65 -0.16 -15.18 -13.31
CA VAL A 65 -1.08 -16.15 -13.91
C VAL A 65 -2.48 -16.02 -13.29
N THR A 66 -2.60 -15.97 -11.96
CA THR A 66 -3.92 -15.88 -11.33
C THR A 66 -4.58 -14.54 -11.58
N LYS A 67 -3.86 -13.42 -11.45
CA LYS A 67 -4.43 -12.10 -11.76
C LYS A 67 -4.84 -12.00 -13.23
N PHE A 68 -4.03 -12.49 -14.16
CA PHE A 68 -4.37 -12.46 -15.59
C PHE A 68 -5.63 -13.28 -15.88
N LEU A 69 -5.69 -14.53 -15.38
CA LEU A 69 -6.84 -15.41 -15.55
C LEU A 69 -8.13 -14.80 -14.99
N PHE A 70 -8.08 -14.26 -13.76
CA PHE A 70 -9.26 -13.69 -13.12
C PHE A 70 -9.64 -12.32 -13.66
N THR A 71 -8.68 -11.53 -14.17
CA THR A 71 -9.00 -10.31 -14.93
C THR A 71 -9.75 -10.66 -16.21
N ILE A 72 -9.32 -11.68 -16.96
CA ILE A 72 -10.06 -12.16 -18.14
C ILE A 72 -11.46 -12.63 -17.75
N ALA A 73 -11.58 -13.40 -16.66
CA ALA A 73 -12.87 -13.86 -16.15
C ALA A 73 -13.80 -12.67 -15.82
N ILE A 74 -13.29 -11.60 -15.21
CA ILE A 74 -14.07 -10.40 -14.92
C ILE A 74 -14.65 -9.81 -16.21
N PHE A 75 -13.84 -9.64 -17.26
CA PHE A 75 -14.33 -9.10 -18.54
C PHE A 75 -15.33 -10.01 -19.26
N ILE A 76 -15.27 -11.33 -19.06
CA ILE A 76 -16.20 -12.28 -19.67
C ILE A 76 -17.53 -12.33 -18.90
N PHE A 77 -17.48 -12.30 -17.57
CA PHE A 77 -18.65 -12.55 -16.72
C PHE A 77 -19.38 -11.28 -16.26
N VAL A 78 -18.69 -10.14 -16.11
CA VAL A 78 -19.31 -8.87 -15.68
C VAL A 78 -19.79 -8.11 -16.90
N LYS A 79 -21.10 -8.13 -17.17
CA LYS A 79 -21.68 -7.52 -18.38
C LYS A 79 -22.58 -6.33 -18.10
N GLN A 80 -23.11 -6.23 -16.89
CA GLN A 80 -24.06 -5.20 -16.46
C GLN A 80 -23.74 -4.73 -15.04
N ALA A 81 -24.23 -3.55 -14.66
CA ALA A 81 -23.95 -2.95 -13.35
C ALA A 81 -24.44 -3.79 -12.16
N SER A 82 -25.51 -4.58 -12.33
CA SER A 82 -26.02 -5.49 -11.31
C SER A 82 -25.06 -6.65 -11.00
N ASP A 83 -24.08 -6.94 -11.87
CA ASP A 83 -23.10 -8.01 -11.67
C ASP A 83 -21.92 -7.60 -10.77
N TYR A 84 -22.02 -6.46 -10.07
CA TYR A 84 -20.93 -5.89 -9.28
C TYR A 84 -20.36 -6.84 -8.23
N TYR A 85 -21.17 -7.77 -7.70
CA TYR A 85 -20.74 -8.81 -6.74
C TYR A 85 -19.78 -9.85 -7.36
N LEU A 86 -19.80 -10.05 -8.67
CA LEU A 86 -18.88 -10.97 -9.35
C LEU A 86 -17.44 -10.47 -9.30
N VAL A 87 -17.22 -9.15 -9.23
CA VAL A 87 -15.87 -8.56 -9.15
C VAL A 87 -15.14 -8.98 -7.85
N PRO A 88 -15.68 -8.74 -6.64
CA PRO A 88 -15.05 -9.21 -5.40
C PRO A 88 -15.00 -10.73 -5.32
N LEU A 89 -16.00 -11.45 -5.84
CA LEU A 89 -15.98 -12.92 -5.89
C LEU A 89 -14.80 -13.44 -6.72
N LEU A 90 -14.64 -12.98 -7.96
CA LEU A 90 -13.59 -13.43 -8.87
C LEU A 90 -12.20 -13.02 -8.37
N THR A 91 -12.06 -11.81 -7.83
CA THR A 91 -10.78 -11.38 -7.22
C THR A 91 -10.41 -12.21 -6.00
N SER A 92 -11.37 -12.54 -5.13
CA SER A 92 -11.20 -13.45 -4.00
C SER A 92 -10.83 -14.86 -4.43
N LEU A 93 -11.53 -15.42 -5.42
CA LEU A 93 -11.20 -16.73 -5.99
C LEU A 93 -9.79 -16.77 -6.56
N GLY A 94 -9.37 -15.72 -7.27
CA GLY A 94 -7.99 -15.60 -7.77
C GLY A 94 -6.95 -15.57 -6.66
N ALA A 95 -7.23 -14.85 -5.56
CA ALA A 95 -6.34 -14.82 -4.40
C ALA A 95 -6.29 -16.16 -3.66
N ILE A 96 -7.43 -16.83 -3.49
CA ILE A 96 -7.52 -18.15 -2.84
C ILE A 96 -6.83 -19.22 -3.68
N LEU A 97 -7.03 -19.22 -5.01
CA LEU A 97 -6.35 -20.16 -5.91
C LEU A 97 -4.85 -19.93 -5.95
N ALA A 98 -4.40 -18.67 -5.95
CA ALA A 98 -2.99 -18.33 -5.81
C ALA A 98 -2.42 -18.91 -4.50
N GLY A 99 -3.13 -18.69 -3.39
CA GLY A 99 -2.75 -19.19 -2.07
C GLY A 99 -2.71 -20.72 -2.01
N GLY A 100 -3.78 -21.39 -2.43
CA GLY A 100 -3.87 -22.84 -2.47
C GLY A 100 -2.79 -23.48 -3.33
N TYR A 101 -2.60 -22.99 -4.56
CA TYR A 101 -1.56 -23.49 -5.45
C TYR A 101 -0.16 -23.26 -4.88
N SER A 102 0.08 -22.13 -4.21
CA SER A 102 1.36 -21.85 -3.57
C SER A 102 1.67 -22.81 -2.42
N LEU A 103 0.68 -23.17 -1.60
CA LEU A 103 0.84 -24.18 -0.54
C LEU A 103 1.05 -25.58 -1.11
N TYR A 104 0.32 -25.94 -2.16
CA TYR A 104 0.55 -27.19 -2.91
C TYR A 104 1.99 -27.28 -3.44
N LEU A 105 2.48 -26.19 -4.03
CA LEU A 105 3.84 -26.12 -4.56
C LEU A 105 4.89 -26.23 -3.46
N ILE A 106 4.66 -25.64 -2.28
CA ILE A 106 5.52 -25.83 -1.10
C ILE A 106 5.57 -27.29 -0.67
N TYR A 107 4.41 -27.93 -0.56
CA TYR A 107 4.34 -29.33 -0.18
C TYR A 107 5.06 -30.24 -1.18
N LYS A 108 4.76 -30.10 -2.48
CA LYS A 108 5.23 -31.01 -3.52
C LYS A 108 6.67 -30.73 -3.98
N LYS A 109 7.06 -29.47 -4.10
CA LYS A 109 8.38 -29.09 -4.67
C LYS A 109 9.44 -28.85 -3.61
N PHE A 110 9.04 -28.43 -2.42
CA PHE A 110 9.96 -28.09 -1.34
C PHE A 110 9.92 -29.09 -0.17
N ASN A 111 9.07 -30.14 -0.26
CA ASN A 111 8.94 -31.20 0.74
C ASN A 111 8.69 -30.67 2.17
N VAL A 112 8.04 -29.50 2.27
CA VAL A 112 7.70 -28.92 3.58
C VAL A 112 6.34 -29.46 4.00
N LYS A 113 6.32 -30.21 5.10
CA LYS A 113 5.09 -30.73 5.70
C LYS A 113 4.50 -29.69 6.65
N PHE A 114 3.18 -29.52 6.59
CA PHE A 114 2.45 -28.67 7.53
C PHE A 114 2.16 -29.46 8.82
N SER A 115 2.62 -28.94 9.96
CA SER A 115 2.35 -29.53 11.27
C SER A 115 1.89 -28.46 12.26
N VAL A 116 1.01 -28.87 13.17
CA VAL A 116 0.56 -28.01 14.26
C VAL A 116 1.72 -27.78 15.22
N GLN A 117 2.00 -26.52 15.54
CA GLN A 117 3.11 -26.12 16.40
C GLN A 117 2.65 -25.96 17.85
N LYS A 118 3.55 -26.24 18.79
CA LYS A 118 3.30 -26.04 20.23
C LYS A 118 3.02 -24.57 20.53
N PHE A 119 2.14 -24.31 21.51
CA PHE A 119 1.75 -22.96 21.91
C PHE A 119 2.95 -22.06 22.24
N ASN A 120 3.96 -22.58 22.95
CA ASN A 120 5.17 -21.82 23.29
C ASN A 120 5.91 -21.29 22.05
N ILE A 121 6.00 -22.09 20.98
CA ILE A 121 6.65 -21.68 19.72
C ILE A 121 5.84 -20.54 19.07
N VAL A 122 4.51 -20.68 19.04
CA VAL A 122 3.60 -19.67 18.49
C VAL A 122 3.74 -18.34 19.25
N THR A 123 3.73 -18.38 20.59
CA THR A 123 3.88 -17.17 21.41
C THR A 123 5.25 -16.51 21.26
N SER A 124 6.32 -17.30 21.11
CA SER A 124 7.67 -16.78 20.84
C SER A 124 7.71 -15.99 19.53
N HIS A 125 7.15 -16.54 18.45
CA HIS A 125 7.08 -15.84 17.17
C HIS A 125 6.18 -14.60 17.21
N LEU A 126 5.06 -14.65 17.94
CA LEU A 126 4.20 -13.47 18.14
C LEU A 126 4.95 -12.34 18.84
N LYS A 127 5.64 -12.64 19.95
CA LYS A 127 6.44 -11.65 20.68
C LYS A 127 7.57 -11.08 19.81
N GLY A 128 8.29 -11.94 19.09
CA GLY A 128 9.37 -11.49 18.20
C GLY A 128 8.88 -10.65 17.01
N GLY A 129 7.67 -10.90 16.51
CA GLY A 129 7.11 -10.22 15.35
C GLY A 129 6.30 -8.95 15.66
N VAL A 130 6.03 -8.63 16.94
CA VAL A 130 5.04 -7.61 17.32
C VAL A 130 5.41 -6.22 16.79
N HIS A 131 6.69 -5.84 16.82
CA HIS A 131 7.13 -4.53 16.35
C HIS A 131 6.96 -4.37 14.83
N LEU A 132 7.32 -5.40 14.04
CA LEU A 132 7.12 -5.40 12.59
C LEU A 132 5.63 -5.37 12.23
N PHE A 133 4.80 -6.09 13.00
CA PHE A 133 3.35 -6.05 12.86
C PHE A 133 2.81 -4.64 13.11
N LEU A 134 3.20 -4.00 14.22
CA LEU A 134 2.75 -2.64 14.56
C LEU A 134 3.16 -1.62 13.50
N THR A 135 4.40 -1.64 13.04
CA THR A 135 4.86 -0.72 11.97
C THR A 135 4.08 -0.92 10.67
N SER A 136 3.85 -2.18 10.29
CA SER A 136 3.07 -2.50 9.08
C SER A 136 1.60 -2.09 9.25
N ALA A 137 1.01 -2.31 10.42
CA ALA A 137 -0.37 -1.93 10.72
C ALA A 137 -0.55 -0.41 10.67
N LEU A 138 0.36 0.36 11.29
CA LEU A 138 0.33 1.83 11.28
C LEU A 138 0.49 2.40 9.87
N SER A 139 1.37 1.81 9.05
CA SER A 139 1.54 2.23 7.64
C SER A 139 0.28 1.94 6.80
N ASN A 140 -0.38 0.79 7.02
CA ASN A 140 -1.65 0.48 6.36
C ASN A 140 -2.78 1.40 6.84
N LEU A 141 -2.83 1.72 8.13
CA LEU A 141 -3.79 2.68 8.69
C LEU A 141 -3.60 4.07 8.09
N LEU A 142 -2.37 4.57 7.98
CA LEU A 142 -2.10 5.86 7.34
C LEU A 142 -2.64 5.90 5.90
N THR A 143 -2.35 4.87 5.13
CA THR A 143 -2.69 4.85 3.70
C THR A 143 -4.17 4.54 3.45
N SER A 144 -4.85 3.89 4.39
CA SER A 144 -6.26 3.51 4.24
C SER A 144 -7.21 4.43 5.03
N SER A 145 -6.71 5.22 5.99
CA SER A 145 -7.56 6.05 6.85
C SER A 145 -8.37 7.07 6.07
N GLY A 146 -7.80 7.65 5.00
CA GLY A 146 -8.50 8.60 4.14
C GLY A 146 -9.77 7.97 3.53
N THR A 147 -9.62 6.82 2.87
CA THR A 147 -10.74 6.09 2.24
C THR A 147 -11.74 5.57 3.28
N ILE A 148 -11.27 5.08 4.43
CA ILE A 148 -12.15 4.61 5.52
C ILE A 148 -13.00 5.78 6.04
N ILE A 149 -12.39 6.91 6.41
CA ILE A 149 -13.12 8.06 6.95
C ILE A 149 -14.06 8.65 5.88
N LEU A 150 -13.62 8.76 4.62
CA LEU A 150 -14.48 9.19 3.52
C LEU A 150 -15.67 8.26 3.35
N SER A 151 -15.47 6.96 3.53
CA SER A 151 -16.58 6.00 3.50
C SER A 151 -17.56 6.21 4.64
N PHE A 152 -17.20 6.78 5.79
CA PHE A 152 -18.21 7.08 6.82
C PHE A 152 -18.97 8.37 6.54
N VAL A 153 -18.33 9.37 5.92
CA VAL A 153 -18.91 10.71 5.78
C VAL A 153 -19.50 10.98 4.39
N SER A 154 -19.25 10.11 3.41
CA SER A 154 -19.68 10.30 2.01
C SER A 154 -20.42 9.10 1.43
N ASN A 155 -20.96 9.27 0.23
CA ASN A 155 -21.66 8.22 -0.51
C ASN A 155 -20.67 7.31 -1.28
N ASN A 156 -21.16 6.14 -1.69
CA ASN A 156 -20.33 5.13 -2.35
C ASN A 156 -19.79 5.60 -3.71
N THR A 157 -20.50 6.51 -4.38
CA THR A 157 -20.08 7.10 -5.67
C THR A 157 -18.83 7.97 -5.51
N ILE A 158 -18.80 8.88 -4.54
CA ILE A 158 -17.65 9.75 -4.26
C ILE A 158 -16.44 8.91 -3.81
N VAL A 159 -16.66 7.90 -2.96
CA VAL A 159 -15.62 6.94 -2.57
C VAL A 159 -15.08 6.19 -3.80
N GLY A 160 -15.96 5.81 -4.74
CA GLY A 160 -15.60 5.18 -6.00
C GLY A 160 -14.72 6.07 -6.89
N TYR A 161 -15.10 7.35 -7.06
CA TYR A 161 -14.31 8.33 -7.81
C TYR A 161 -12.91 8.54 -7.21
N TYR A 162 -12.82 8.72 -5.89
CA TYR A 162 -11.54 8.81 -5.21
C TYR A 162 -10.70 7.53 -5.38
N SER A 163 -11.30 6.37 -5.13
CA SER A 163 -10.61 5.07 -5.21
C SER A 163 -10.09 4.76 -6.61
N ALA A 164 -10.79 5.21 -7.66
CA ALA A 164 -10.34 5.08 -9.04
C ALA A 164 -9.08 5.93 -9.30
N SER A 165 -9.12 7.21 -8.94
CA SER A 165 -7.95 8.11 -9.05
C SER A 165 -6.78 7.62 -8.21
N GLU A 166 -7.04 7.13 -6.98
CA GLU A 166 -6.02 6.57 -6.10
C GLU A 166 -5.35 5.33 -6.70
N LYS A 167 -6.11 4.44 -7.37
CA LYS A 167 -5.54 3.26 -8.05
C LYS A 167 -4.58 3.65 -9.17
N LEU A 168 -4.92 4.64 -9.99
CA LEU A 168 -4.02 5.16 -11.03
C LEU A 168 -2.75 5.76 -10.41
N PHE A 169 -2.93 6.59 -9.39
CA PHE A 169 -1.83 7.16 -8.64
C PHE A 169 -0.90 6.08 -8.06
N ARG A 170 -1.44 5.04 -7.40
CA ARG A 170 -0.66 3.92 -6.86
C ARG A 170 0.08 3.13 -7.95
N ALA A 171 -0.51 2.97 -9.14
CA ALA A 171 0.16 2.34 -10.27
C ALA A 171 1.41 3.14 -10.70
N ILE A 172 1.30 4.47 -10.74
CA ILE A 172 2.42 5.38 -11.06
C ILE A 172 3.51 5.32 -9.98
N VAL A 173 3.13 5.42 -8.70
CA VAL A 173 4.07 5.28 -7.56
C VAL A 173 4.79 3.93 -7.61
N GLY A 174 4.09 2.86 -8.00
CA GLY A 174 4.64 1.53 -8.14
C GLY A 174 5.86 1.45 -9.07
N LEU A 175 5.97 2.33 -10.07
CA LEU A 175 7.11 2.39 -10.98
C LEU A 175 8.44 2.77 -10.29
N PHE A 176 8.38 3.47 -9.15
CA PHE A 176 9.56 3.86 -8.38
C PHE A 176 10.05 2.75 -7.43
N THR A 177 9.21 1.76 -7.12
CA THR A 177 9.56 0.72 -6.14
C THR A 177 10.81 -0.09 -6.56
N PRO A 178 10.93 -0.58 -7.82
CA PRO A 178 12.14 -1.29 -8.26
C PRO A 178 13.38 -0.40 -8.23
N ILE A 179 13.23 0.89 -8.53
CA ILE A 179 14.33 1.87 -8.51
C ILE A 179 14.86 2.02 -7.08
N THR A 180 13.98 2.22 -6.10
CA THR A 180 14.33 2.26 -4.68
C THR A 180 15.07 0.99 -4.24
N GLN A 181 14.57 -0.19 -4.63
CA GLN A 181 15.16 -1.48 -4.27
C GLN A 181 16.56 -1.68 -4.89
N ALA A 182 16.75 -1.30 -6.15
CA ALA A 182 18.03 -1.43 -6.85
C ALA A 182 19.10 -0.49 -6.29
N LEU A 183 18.71 0.72 -5.84
CA LEU A 183 19.65 1.72 -5.33
C LEU A 183 20.05 1.49 -3.88
N TYR A 184 19.20 0.88 -3.08
CA TYR A 184 19.42 0.75 -1.64
C TYR A 184 20.78 0.11 -1.26
N PRO A 185 21.24 -0.99 -1.87
CA PRO A 185 22.56 -1.55 -1.59
C PRO A 185 23.72 -0.61 -1.95
N ILE A 186 23.57 0.14 -3.05
CA ILE A 186 24.56 1.13 -3.51
C ILE A 186 24.62 2.28 -2.51
N SER A 187 23.46 2.74 -2.02
CA SER A 187 23.34 3.75 -0.98
C SER A 187 24.05 3.35 0.30
N CYS A 188 23.84 2.12 0.77
CA CYS A 188 24.52 1.59 1.95
C CYS A 188 26.06 1.62 1.79
N THR A 189 26.57 1.47 0.58
CA THR A 189 28.02 1.49 0.32
C THR A 189 28.55 2.93 0.21
N LYS A 190 27.88 3.78 -0.57
CA LYS A 190 28.33 5.14 -0.90
C LYS A 190 28.15 6.13 0.23
N VAL A 191 27.09 6.00 1.02
CA VAL A 191 26.79 6.94 2.10
C VAL A 191 27.68 6.72 3.33
N ASN A 192 28.19 5.49 3.52
CA ASN A 192 29.19 5.20 4.56
C ASN A 192 30.61 5.70 4.21
N GLN A 193 30.82 6.26 3.03
CA GLN A 193 32.08 6.86 2.61
C GLN A 193 31.93 8.38 2.60
N GLU A 194 32.57 9.08 3.55
CA GLU A 194 32.39 10.53 3.78
C GLU A 194 32.53 11.37 2.51
N ASN A 195 33.52 11.06 1.66
CA ASN A 195 33.79 11.82 0.44
C ASN A 195 32.78 11.56 -0.70
N LEU A 196 32.05 10.44 -0.66
CA LEU A 196 31.13 10.03 -1.72
C LEU A 196 29.66 10.24 -1.38
N ALA A 197 29.30 10.37 -0.09
CA ALA A 197 27.91 10.48 0.36
C ALA A 197 27.17 11.68 -0.26
N LYS A 198 27.70 12.90 -0.07
CA LYS A 198 27.09 14.14 -0.59
C LYS A 198 26.93 14.16 -2.12
N PRO A 199 27.97 13.90 -2.94
CA PRO A 199 27.82 13.92 -4.39
C PRO A 199 26.89 12.81 -4.89
N TYR A 200 26.89 11.65 -4.24
CA TYR A 200 25.98 10.56 -4.56
C TYR A 200 24.51 10.92 -4.31
N ILE A 201 24.19 11.41 -3.11
CA ILE A 201 22.81 11.82 -2.77
C ILE A 201 22.35 12.97 -3.66
N LYS A 202 23.22 13.96 -3.94
CA LYS A 202 22.91 15.04 -4.87
C LYS A 202 22.60 14.50 -6.27
N LYS A 203 23.39 13.54 -6.77
CA LYS A 203 23.16 12.90 -8.07
C LYS A 203 21.82 12.14 -8.11
N ILE A 204 21.50 11.38 -7.07
CA ILE A 204 20.22 10.67 -6.95
C ILE A 204 19.06 11.65 -6.89
N PHE A 205 19.18 12.71 -6.09
CA PHE A 205 18.18 13.76 -5.98
C PHE A 205 17.93 14.44 -7.32
N THR A 206 18.97 14.82 -8.06
CA THR A 206 18.82 15.45 -9.37
C THR A 206 18.20 14.51 -10.40
N ILE A 207 18.64 13.25 -10.47
CA ILE A 207 18.17 12.31 -11.48
C ILE A 207 16.76 11.82 -11.14
N ILE A 208 16.56 11.22 -9.96
CA ILE A 208 15.30 10.57 -9.59
C ILE A 208 14.26 11.60 -9.20
N GLY A 209 14.65 12.63 -8.44
CA GLY A 209 13.78 13.76 -8.15
C GLY A 209 13.38 14.51 -9.42
N GLY A 210 14.30 14.65 -10.39
CA GLY A 210 14.01 15.22 -11.71
C GLY A 210 13.01 14.36 -12.51
N ILE A 211 13.21 13.04 -12.56
CA ILE A 211 12.26 12.11 -13.20
C ILE A 211 10.89 12.18 -12.53
N ALA A 212 10.84 12.19 -11.19
CA ALA A 212 9.59 12.30 -10.44
C ALA A 212 8.89 13.62 -10.71
N LEU A 213 9.62 14.74 -10.77
CA LEU A 213 9.07 16.05 -11.09
C LEU A 213 8.50 16.08 -12.52
N ILE A 214 9.26 15.63 -13.52
CA ILE A 214 8.80 15.59 -14.91
C ILE A 214 7.56 14.70 -15.04
N LEU A 215 7.59 13.49 -14.47
CA LEU A 215 6.47 12.57 -14.51
C LEU A 215 5.24 13.14 -13.80
N SER A 216 5.42 13.76 -12.62
CA SER A 216 4.36 14.40 -11.86
C SER A 216 3.68 15.51 -12.66
N LEU A 217 4.46 16.36 -13.35
CA LEU A 217 3.95 17.42 -14.21
C LEU A 217 3.20 16.88 -15.43
N ILE A 218 3.78 15.91 -16.13
CA ILE A 218 3.15 15.30 -17.32
C ILE A 218 1.81 14.68 -16.94
N VAL A 219 1.76 13.90 -15.87
CA VAL A 219 0.52 13.24 -15.42
C VAL A 219 -0.48 14.28 -14.90
N ALA A 220 -0.05 15.31 -14.20
CA ALA A 220 -0.96 16.36 -13.72
C ALA A 220 -1.62 17.11 -14.87
N LEU A 221 -0.84 17.51 -15.89
CA LEU A 221 -1.35 18.19 -17.09
C LEU A 221 -2.27 17.28 -17.93
N LEU A 222 -1.93 16.00 -18.04
CA LEU A 222 -2.71 15.01 -18.80
C LEU A 222 -3.78 14.31 -17.97
N SER A 223 -3.99 14.69 -16.71
CA SER A 223 -4.87 13.99 -15.77
C SER A 223 -6.28 13.81 -16.32
N LYS A 224 -6.86 14.85 -16.92
CA LYS A 224 -8.18 14.82 -17.56
C LYS A 224 -8.23 13.81 -18.71
N SER A 225 -7.21 13.79 -19.57
CA SER A 225 -7.12 12.86 -20.70
C SER A 225 -6.92 11.42 -20.23
N ILE A 226 -6.06 11.20 -19.23
CA ILE A 226 -5.79 9.88 -18.65
C ILE A 226 -7.06 9.32 -18.00
N VAL A 227 -7.72 10.11 -17.16
CA VAL A 227 -8.94 9.68 -16.46
C VAL A 227 -10.07 9.43 -17.44
N ASN A 228 -10.26 10.28 -18.45
CA ASN A 228 -11.27 10.05 -19.48
C ASN A 228 -10.97 8.80 -20.32
N LEU A 229 -9.70 8.55 -20.68
CA LEU A 229 -9.30 7.39 -21.47
C LEU A 229 -9.57 6.07 -20.70
N ILE A 230 -9.30 6.06 -19.39
CA ILE A 230 -9.36 4.83 -18.59
C ILE A 230 -10.75 4.59 -17.98
N TYR A 231 -11.40 5.66 -17.50
CA TYR A 231 -12.66 5.57 -16.74
C TYR A 231 -13.84 6.26 -17.44
N GLY A 232 -13.63 7.02 -18.51
CA GLY A 232 -14.69 7.69 -19.27
C GLY A 232 -15.10 9.05 -18.72
N ILE A 233 -16.11 9.64 -19.38
CA ILE A 233 -16.54 11.02 -19.17
C ILE A 233 -17.05 11.28 -17.74
N GLU A 234 -17.65 10.27 -17.10
CA GLU A 234 -18.24 10.38 -15.76
C GLU A 234 -17.19 10.69 -14.67
N PHE A 235 -15.93 10.32 -14.90
CA PHE A 235 -14.83 10.51 -13.95
C PHE A 235 -14.08 11.84 -14.17
N ILE A 236 -14.38 12.57 -15.24
CA ILE A 236 -13.66 13.80 -15.60
C ILE A 236 -13.72 14.86 -14.49
N ASN A 237 -14.86 14.99 -13.80
CA ASN A 237 -15.02 15.97 -12.73
C ASN A 237 -14.05 15.73 -11.55
N TYR A 238 -13.53 14.49 -11.41
CA TYR A 238 -12.57 14.11 -10.39
C TYR A 238 -11.16 13.89 -10.95
N SER A 239 -10.88 14.30 -12.18
CA SER A 239 -9.53 14.16 -12.75
C SER A 239 -8.49 15.00 -12.02
N TYR A 240 -8.91 16.10 -11.40
CA TYR A 240 -8.05 16.95 -10.58
C TYR A 240 -7.45 16.19 -9.39
N VAL A 241 -8.14 15.18 -8.86
CA VAL A 241 -7.66 14.34 -7.75
C VAL A 241 -6.34 13.69 -8.13
N LEU A 242 -6.25 13.11 -9.33
CA LEU A 242 -5.02 12.52 -9.85
C LEU A 242 -3.92 13.58 -10.00
N ALA A 243 -4.26 14.76 -10.52
CA ALA A 243 -3.30 15.86 -10.69
C ALA A 243 -2.73 16.35 -9.36
N VAL A 244 -3.58 16.52 -8.35
CA VAL A 244 -3.16 16.97 -7.01
C VAL A 244 -2.32 15.89 -6.32
N MET A 245 -2.66 14.60 -6.47
CA MET A 245 -1.85 13.49 -5.97
C MET A 245 -0.45 13.42 -6.61
N MET A 246 -0.22 14.04 -7.78
CA MET A 246 1.13 14.14 -8.35
C MET A 246 2.05 15.06 -7.53
N ILE A 247 1.51 16.02 -6.77
CA ILE A 247 2.28 16.79 -5.80
C ILE A 247 2.81 15.86 -4.72
N TRP A 248 1.96 14.95 -4.22
CA TRP A 248 2.39 13.92 -3.28
C TRP A 248 3.50 13.05 -3.87
N LEU A 249 3.40 12.63 -5.14
CA LEU A 249 4.41 11.77 -5.79
C LEU A 249 5.81 12.40 -5.70
N PHE A 250 5.91 13.69 -5.98
CA PHE A 250 7.17 14.40 -5.90
C PHE A 250 7.77 14.38 -4.48
N PHE A 251 6.99 14.74 -3.46
CA PHE A 251 7.46 14.71 -2.08
C PHE A 251 7.74 13.28 -1.58
N GLY A 252 6.91 12.31 -1.96
CA GLY A 252 7.09 10.91 -1.60
C GLY A 252 8.42 10.34 -2.13
N VAL A 253 8.81 10.70 -3.35
CA VAL A 253 10.12 10.32 -3.91
C VAL A 253 11.27 11.02 -3.18
N ILE A 254 11.13 12.31 -2.85
CA ILE A 254 12.13 13.01 -2.03
C ILE A 254 12.28 12.37 -0.65
N ASN A 255 11.15 12.03 -0.02
CA ASN A 255 11.13 11.36 1.27
C ASN A 255 11.76 9.96 1.20
N ASN A 256 11.60 9.24 0.08
CA ASN A 256 12.32 7.99 -0.16
C ASN A 256 13.84 8.20 -0.23
N ILE A 257 14.30 9.23 -0.94
CA ILE A 257 15.73 9.53 -1.08
C ILE A 257 16.33 9.90 0.28
N ILE A 258 15.68 10.78 1.06
CA ILE A 258 16.17 11.21 2.38
C ILE A 258 16.04 10.09 3.42
N GLY A 259 14.88 9.46 3.50
CA GLY A 259 14.57 8.46 4.52
C GLY A 259 15.28 7.14 4.28
N ILE A 260 15.12 6.55 3.09
CA ILE A 260 15.62 5.22 2.79
C ILE A 260 17.04 5.27 2.23
N GLN A 261 17.28 6.09 1.20
CA GLN A 261 18.59 6.10 0.53
C GLN A 261 19.67 6.83 1.35
N TYR A 262 19.31 7.73 2.26
CA TYR A 262 20.28 8.43 3.12
C TYR A 262 20.24 7.95 4.57
N LEU A 263 19.18 8.25 5.32
CA LEU A 263 19.11 7.97 6.77
C LEU A 263 19.21 6.47 7.09
N THR A 264 18.43 5.64 6.41
CA THR A 264 18.43 4.18 6.63
C THR A 264 19.77 3.58 6.19
N ALA A 265 20.32 4.03 5.05
CA ALA A 265 21.64 3.61 4.58
C ALA A 265 22.79 3.95 5.57
N MET A 266 22.66 5.05 6.33
CA MET A 266 23.55 5.43 7.44
C MET A 266 23.27 4.70 8.77
N ARG A 267 22.33 3.76 8.79
CA ARG A 267 21.85 3.09 10.02
C ARG A 267 21.25 4.06 11.04
N LYS A 268 20.64 5.16 10.55
CA LYS A 268 19.90 6.16 11.36
C LYS A 268 18.39 5.93 11.27
N ASP A 269 17.97 4.67 11.28
CA ASP A 269 16.56 4.24 11.14
C ASP A 269 15.63 4.89 12.16
N LYS A 270 16.15 5.18 13.37
CA LYS A 270 15.40 5.87 14.43
C LYS A 270 14.95 7.26 14.00
N VAL A 271 15.79 8.01 13.30
CA VAL A 271 15.47 9.36 12.83
C VAL A 271 14.32 9.29 11.82
N TYR A 272 14.43 8.39 10.85
CA TYR A 272 13.38 8.13 9.87
C TYR A 272 12.06 7.70 10.53
N THR A 273 12.14 6.78 11.49
CA THR A 273 10.96 6.26 12.20
C THR A 273 10.25 7.35 13.00
N TYR A 274 10.98 8.18 13.75
CA TYR A 274 10.35 9.26 14.52
C TYR A 274 9.73 10.33 13.63
N SER A 275 10.40 10.71 12.54
CA SER A 275 9.86 11.61 11.52
C SER A 275 8.56 11.05 10.92
N PHE A 276 8.56 9.76 10.57
CA PHE A 276 7.39 9.08 10.00
C PHE A 276 6.23 9.00 11.01
N MET A 277 6.49 8.67 12.27
CA MET A 277 5.45 8.63 13.31
C MET A 277 4.80 9.99 13.53
N ALA A 278 5.60 11.07 13.55
CA ALA A 278 5.09 12.43 13.70
C ALA A 278 4.21 12.84 12.50
N ALA A 279 4.69 12.61 11.28
CA ALA A 279 3.94 12.87 10.06
C ALA A 279 2.65 12.05 9.99
N ALA A 280 2.74 10.75 10.29
CA ALA A 280 1.60 9.85 10.24
C ALA A 280 0.48 10.24 11.20
N SER A 281 0.85 10.56 12.43
CA SER A 281 -0.10 10.98 13.46
C SER A 281 -0.78 12.30 13.06
N ALA A 282 -0.01 13.27 12.55
CA ALA A 282 -0.55 14.53 12.06
C ALA A 282 -1.52 14.33 10.89
N THR A 283 -1.17 13.49 9.91
CA THR A 283 -2.04 13.18 8.77
C THR A 283 -3.35 12.51 9.19
N VAL A 284 -3.31 11.54 10.11
CA VAL A 284 -4.52 10.89 10.61
C VAL A 284 -5.41 11.89 11.37
N LEU A 285 -4.83 12.76 12.20
CA LEU A 285 -5.58 13.82 12.88
C LEU A 285 -6.23 14.79 11.89
N LEU A 286 -5.48 15.22 10.86
CA LEU A 286 -6.02 16.08 9.80
C LEU A 286 -7.12 15.38 9.01
N ASN A 287 -7.00 14.08 8.72
CA ASN A 287 -8.05 13.31 8.08
C ASN A 287 -9.35 13.34 8.89
N ILE A 288 -9.27 13.12 10.21
CA ILE A 288 -10.45 13.15 11.08
C ILE A 288 -11.13 14.53 11.09
N VAL A 289 -10.35 15.61 11.04
CA VAL A 289 -10.88 16.98 11.10
C VAL A 289 -11.37 17.48 9.73
N LEU A 290 -10.62 17.24 8.66
CA LEU A 290 -10.85 17.85 7.35
C LEU A 290 -11.81 17.05 6.48
N ILE A 291 -11.78 15.71 6.51
CA ILE A 291 -12.63 14.89 5.62
C ILE A 291 -14.12 15.16 5.86
N PRO A 292 -14.62 15.34 7.10
CA PRO A 292 -16.03 15.65 7.31
C PRO A 292 -16.51 16.96 6.67
N HIS A 293 -15.60 17.92 6.48
CA HIS A 293 -15.91 19.26 5.97
C HIS A 293 -15.60 19.41 4.47
N PHE A 294 -14.54 18.75 3.99
CA PHE A 294 -13.97 18.93 2.64
C PHE A 294 -13.98 17.66 1.78
N MET A 295 -14.50 16.53 2.29
CA MET A 295 -14.56 15.24 1.59
C MET A 295 -13.20 14.85 0.96
N ILE A 296 -13.16 14.67 -0.37
CA ILE A 296 -11.95 14.27 -1.11
C ILE A 296 -10.83 15.30 -0.94
N ASP A 297 -11.14 16.59 -0.96
CA ASP A 297 -10.14 17.65 -0.84
C ASP A 297 -9.47 17.64 0.54
N GLY A 298 -10.21 17.22 1.57
CA GLY A 298 -9.68 16.98 2.90
C GLY A 298 -8.63 15.88 2.93
N ILE A 299 -8.82 14.80 2.16
CA ILE A 299 -7.83 13.72 2.00
C ILE A 299 -6.59 14.22 1.25
N LEU A 300 -6.80 14.95 0.16
CA LEU A 300 -5.71 15.47 -0.66
C LEU A 300 -4.81 16.42 0.15
N PHE A 301 -5.41 17.32 0.92
CA PHE A 301 -4.68 18.26 1.76
C PHE A 301 -3.91 17.54 2.88
N SER A 302 -4.57 16.66 3.64
CA SER A 302 -3.93 15.94 4.76
C SER A 302 -2.78 15.06 4.29
N MET A 303 -2.92 14.44 3.11
CA MET A 303 -1.93 13.58 2.48
C MET A 303 -0.69 14.38 2.01
N ILE A 304 -0.89 15.51 1.31
CA ILE A 304 0.22 16.38 0.89
C ILE A 304 0.91 17.01 2.10
N PHE A 305 0.12 17.53 3.06
CA PHE A 305 0.66 18.10 4.29
C PHE A 305 1.50 17.08 5.06
N GLY A 306 1.03 15.83 5.12
CA GLY A 306 1.77 14.71 5.72
C GLY A 306 3.16 14.52 5.13
N GLU A 307 3.26 14.48 3.80
CA GLU A 307 4.56 14.31 3.13
C GLU A 307 5.47 15.51 3.32
N ILE A 308 4.94 16.72 3.26
CA ILE A 308 5.73 17.93 3.49
C ILE A 308 6.26 17.93 4.93
N LEU A 309 5.41 17.61 5.91
CA LEU A 309 5.82 17.50 7.31
C LEU A 309 6.85 16.38 7.52
N LEU A 310 6.73 15.26 6.79
CA LEU A 310 7.73 14.20 6.78
C LEU A 310 9.07 14.71 6.25
N THR A 311 9.09 15.41 5.12
CA THR A 311 10.32 16.00 4.56
C THR A 311 10.95 16.98 5.54
N LEU A 312 10.16 17.91 6.10
CA LEU A 312 10.63 18.93 7.03
C LEU A 312 11.17 18.32 8.32
N SER A 313 10.49 17.32 8.88
CA SER A 313 10.93 16.66 10.11
C SER A 313 12.25 15.91 9.90
N MET A 314 12.43 15.22 8.76
CA MET A 314 13.69 14.55 8.44
C MET A 314 14.83 15.56 8.27
N LEU A 315 14.62 16.63 7.49
CA LEU A 315 15.62 17.67 7.29
C LEU A 315 15.98 18.35 8.63
N GLY A 316 14.99 18.72 9.44
CA GLY A 316 15.20 19.34 10.74
C GLY A 316 16.02 18.47 11.69
N LEU A 317 15.77 17.15 11.73
CA LEU A 317 16.56 16.22 12.54
C LEU A 317 17.97 16.00 11.98
N ILE A 318 18.14 15.97 10.65
CA ILE A 318 19.47 15.90 10.00
C ILE A 318 20.31 17.11 10.40
N PHE A 319 19.76 18.32 10.29
CA PHE A 319 20.44 19.56 10.69
C PHE A 319 20.76 19.58 12.19
N ARG A 320 19.81 19.18 13.05
CA ARG A 320 19.99 19.16 14.51
C ARG A 320 21.07 18.16 14.95
N LEU A 321 21.15 17.01 14.29
CA LEU A 321 22.10 15.94 14.61
C LEU A 321 23.42 16.06 13.84
N LYS A 322 23.58 17.11 13.00
CA LYS A 322 24.75 17.35 12.14
C LYS A 322 25.12 16.12 11.29
N LEU A 323 24.10 15.47 10.74
CA LEU A 323 24.23 14.27 9.91
C LEU A 323 24.56 14.59 8.45
#